data_AF-A0A928PE42-F1
#
_entry.id   AF-A0A928PE42-F1
#
_cell.length_a   1.000
_cell.length_b   1.000
_cell.length_c   1.000
_cell.angle_alpha   90.00
_cell.angle_beta   90.00
_cell.angle_gamma   90.00
#
_symmetry.space_group_name_H-M   'P 1'
#
loop_
_entity.id
_entity.type
_entity.pdbx_description
1 polymer ?
#
loop_
_entity_poly.entity_id
_entity_poly.type
_entity_poly.pdbx_seq_one_letter_code
_entity_poly.pdbx_strand_id
1 'polypeptide(L)'
;MTDYLFFDLDGTLTDPFEGITNSILHALDRMGKDKPDKAWLGRFIGPPLILSFRKYFGMTDEEAERAQALYREVYSVTGLYENRVYPGIPEAVRALSEAGFVLCLATSKPEPFAKQILAHFQLDGYFTEICGATLDGTRNTKGEVLRELLARLSVGGADLNRCRMIGDRIHDADGAREVGIRTVGVLWGYGSREELTGAGCAALAGTPEELVSLLTPLRRV
;
A
#
# COMPACT_ATOMS: atom_id res chain seq x y z
N MET A 1 13.32 0.73 -24.19
CA MET A 1 12.46 -0.24 -23.48
C MET A 1 12.23 0.31 -22.05
N THR A 2 10.99 0.38 -21.56
CA THR A 2 10.60 1.01 -20.26
C THR A 2 10.44 0.03 -19.08
N ASP A 3 11.14 0.23 -17.97
CA ASP A 3 11.02 -0.61 -16.75
C ASP A 3 10.07 0.06 -15.76
N TYR A 4 9.16 -0.72 -15.17
CA TYR A 4 8.08 -0.21 -14.33
C TYR A 4 8.24 -0.67 -12.88
N LEU A 5 8.05 0.26 -11.95
CA LEU A 5 8.04 -0.01 -10.51
C LEU A 5 6.68 0.38 -9.94
N PHE A 6 5.95 -0.60 -9.45
CA PHE A 6 4.61 -0.43 -8.87
C PHE A 6 4.74 -0.46 -7.35
N PHE A 7 4.57 0.69 -6.71
CA PHE A 7 4.66 0.84 -5.26
C PHE A 7 3.29 0.69 -4.61
N ASP A 8 3.21 -0.02 -3.49
CA ASP A 8 2.13 0.24 -2.53
C ASP A 8 2.36 1.59 -1.81
N LEU A 9 1.35 2.07 -1.10
CA LEU A 9 1.38 3.30 -0.33
C LEU A 9 1.65 3.05 1.16
N ASP A 10 0.65 2.50 1.84
CA ASP A 10 0.62 2.31 3.29
C ASP A 10 1.60 1.17 3.66
N GLY A 11 2.59 1.44 4.51
CA GLY A 11 3.64 0.46 4.85
C GLY A 11 4.84 0.44 3.90
N THR A 12 4.74 1.10 2.74
CA THR A 12 5.81 1.13 1.74
C THR A 12 6.38 2.55 1.56
N LEU A 13 5.54 3.51 1.16
CA LEU A 13 5.93 4.92 1.00
C LEU A 13 5.64 5.72 2.28
N THR A 14 4.54 5.42 2.94
CA THR A 14 4.07 6.17 4.10
C THR A 14 3.67 5.26 5.26
N ASP A 15 3.85 5.75 6.48
CA ASP A 15 3.37 5.18 7.73
C ASP A 15 2.06 5.86 8.18
N PRO A 16 0.90 5.24 7.89
CA PRO A 16 -0.42 5.81 8.22
C PRO A 16 -0.89 5.47 9.64
N PHE A 17 0.01 4.95 10.51
CA PHE A 17 -0.36 4.36 11.79
C PHE A 17 -1.22 5.30 12.65
N GLU A 18 -0.81 6.56 12.76
CA GLU A 18 -1.47 7.54 13.62
C GLU A 18 -2.92 7.75 13.19
N GLY A 19 -3.14 8.08 11.91
CA GLY A 19 -4.45 8.35 11.36
C GLY A 19 -5.40 7.15 11.33
N ILE A 20 -4.88 5.96 11.00
CA ILE A 20 -5.69 4.74 11.01
C ILE A 20 -6.09 4.40 12.44
N THR A 21 -5.15 4.39 13.38
CA THR A 21 -5.45 3.98 14.77
C THR A 21 -6.35 4.99 15.48
N ASN A 22 -6.16 6.30 15.27
CA ASN A 22 -7.07 7.33 15.79
C ASN A 22 -8.50 7.16 15.27
N SER A 23 -8.65 6.88 13.98
CA SER A 23 -9.96 6.68 13.34
C SER A 23 -10.65 5.41 13.84
N ILE A 24 -9.89 4.32 14.09
CA ILE A 24 -10.44 3.10 14.70
C ILE A 24 -10.88 3.35 16.14
N LEU A 25 -10.05 4.02 16.94
CA LEU A 25 -10.39 4.35 18.34
C LEU A 25 -11.64 5.21 18.43
N HIS A 26 -11.83 6.14 17.49
CA HIS A 26 -13.06 6.89 17.37
C HIS A 26 -14.27 5.99 17.08
N ALA A 27 -14.16 5.08 16.10
CA ALA A 27 -15.24 4.16 15.78
C ALA A 27 -15.62 3.28 16.98
N LEU A 28 -14.63 2.71 17.69
CA LEU A 28 -14.86 1.89 18.88
C LEU A 28 -15.53 2.69 20.00
N ASP A 29 -15.11 3.94 20.24
CA ASP A 29 -15.74 4.84 21.22
C ASP A 29 -17.22 5.05 20.94
N ARG A 30 -17.55 5.39 19.69
CA ARG A 30 -18.91 5.68 19.24
C ARG A 30 -19.81 4.45 19.24
N MET A 31 -19.21 3.26 19.18
CA MET A 31 -19.91 1.98 19.33
C MET A 31 -19.99 1.50 20.78
N GLY A 32 -19.39 2.22 21.73
CA GLY A 32 -19.34 1.81 23.15
C GLY A 32 -18.55 0.52 23.38
N LYS A 33 -17.56 0.23 22.53
CA LYS A 33 -16.68 -0.94 22.65
C LYS A 33 -15.39 -0.57 23.38
N ASP A 34 -14.77 -1.57 24.01
CA ASP A 34 -13.47 -1.39 24.66
C ASP A 34 -12.39 -1.01 23.66
N LYS A 35 -11.48 -0.13 24.09
CA LYS A 35 -10.37 0.38 23.29
C LYS A 35 -9.07 -0.33 23.67
N PRO A 36 -8.47 -1.10 22.76
CA PRO A 36 -7.15 -1.66 23.01
C PRO A 36 -6.07 -0.59 22.87
N ASP A 37 -4.83 -0.95 23.24
CA ASP A 37 -3.67 -0.10 23.00
C ASP A 37 -3.49 0.20 21.51
N LYS A 38 -3.07 1.42 21.18
CA LYS A 38 -2.79 1.81 19.79
C LYS A 38 -1.82 0.87 19.10
N ALA A 39 -0.75 0.45 19.79
CA ALA A 39 0.24 -0.49 19.26
C ALA A 39 -0.40 -1.78 18.76
N TRP A 40 -1.43 -2.27 19.47
CA TRP A 40 -2.21 -3.43 19.06
C TRP A 40 -2.97 -3.12 17.75
N LEU A 41 -3.54 -1.94 17.57
CA LEU A 41 -4.27 -1.60 16.34
C LEU A 41 -3.44 -1.61 15.05
N GLY A 42 -2.10 -1.70 15.11
CA GLY A 42 -1.26 -1.89 13.91
C GLY A 42 -1.66 -3.08 13.03
N ARG A 43 -2.29 -4.12 13.61
CA ARG A 43 -2.83 -5.28 12.86
C ARG A 43 -3.95 -4.94 11.86
N PHE A 44 -4.50 -3.73 11.92
CA PHE A 44 -5.53 -3.23 11.01
C PHE A 44 -4.94 -2.61 9.74
N ILE A 45 -3.63 -2.38 9.70
CA ILE A 45 -2.98 -1.70 8.58
C ILE A 45 -2.57 -2.76 7.56
N GLY A 46 -3.04 -2.62 6.32
CA GLY A 46 -2.89 -3.58 5.24
C GLY A 46 -4.18 -4.36 4.91
N PRO A 47 -4.75 -5.18 5.83
CA PRO A 47 -5.98 -5.91 5.56
C PRO A 47 -7.22 -5.01 5.41
N PRO A 48 -8.28 -5.48 4.73
CA PRO A 48 -9.56 -4.77 4.70
C PRO A 48 -10.12 -4.48 6.10
N LEU A 49 -10.59 -3.26 6.32
CA LEU A 49 -11.04 -2.76 7.62
C LEU A 49 -12.21 -3.59 8.21
N ILE A 50 -13.20 -3.94 7.37
CA ILE A 50 -14.36 -4.76 7.77
C ILE A 50 -13.90 -6.14 8.26
N LEU A 51 -13.00 -6.80 7.52
CA LEU A 51 -12.48 -8.11 7.92
C LEU A 51 -11.72 -8.03 9.24
N SER A 52 -10.99 -6.94 9.47
CA SER A 52 -10.26 -6.72 10.73
C SER A 52 -11.22 -6.51 11.90
N PHE A 53 -12.29 -5.73 11.74
CA PHE A 53 -13.31 -5.56 12.78
C PHE A 53 -14.00 -6.88 13.15
N ARG A 54 -14.40 -7.68 12.15
CA ARG A 54 -14.99 -9.01 12.35
C ARG A 54 -14.02 -9.95 13.08
N LYS A 55 -12.78 -10.04 12.60
CA LYS A 55 -11.77 -10.97 13.13
C LYS A 55 -11.37 -10.64 14.57
N TYR A 56 -11.16 -9.37 14.87
CA TYR A 56 -10.51 -8.96 16.12
C TYR A 56 -11.47 -8.43 17.19
N PHE A 57 -12.67 -7.98 16.79
CA PHE A 57 -13.71 -7.51 17.71
C PHE A 57 -14.98 -8.38 17.67
N GLY A 58 -15.01 -9.45 16.87
CA GLY A 58 -16.16 -10.35 16.76
C GLY A 58 -17.42 -9.70 16.21
N MET A 59 -17.27 -8.57 15.50
CA MET A 59 -18.40 -7.80 14.98
C MET A 59 -19.17 -8.58 13.92
N THR A 60 -20.50 -8.41 13.87
CA THR A 60 -21.30 -8.83 12.71
C THR A 60 -20.96 -8.00 11.47
N ASP A 61 -21.48 -8.38 10.30
CA ASP A 61 -21.29 -7.59 9.07
C ASP A 61 -21.88 -6.19 9.23
N GLU A 62 -23.08 -6.06 9.79
CA GLU A 62 -23.72 -4.76 10.03
C GLU A 62 -22.95 -3.91 11.05
N GLU A 63 -22.43 -4.53 12.12
CA GLU A 63 -21.59 -3.82 13.09
C GLU A 63 -20.27 -3.34 12.46
N ALA A 64 -19.62 -4.17 11.64
CA ALA A 64 -18.36 -3.83 10.98
C ALA A 64 -18.53 -2.75 9.90
N GLU A 65 -19.65 -2.75 9.16
CA GLU A 65 -20.02 -1.67 8.24
C GLU A 65 -20.26 -0.36 8.99
N ARG A 66 -21.00 -0.40 10.11
CA ARG A 66 -21.20 0.77 10.96
C ARG A 66 -19.88 1.29 11.54
N ALA A 67 -18.99 0.40 11.98
CA ALA A 67 -17.66 0.75 12.47
C ALA A 67 -16.82 1.44 11.37
N GLN A 68 -16.87 0.92 10.14
CA GLN A 68 -16.22 1.54 9.00
C GLN A 68 -16.78 2.92 8.67
N ALA A 69 -18.10 3.12 8.77
CA ALA A 69 -18.71 4.43 8.55
C ALA A 69 -18.21 5.46 9.59
N LEU A 70 -18.21 5.09 10.87
CA LEU A 70 -17.70 5.93 11.97
C LEU A 70 -16.19 6.20 11.83
N TYR A 71 -15.42 5.20 11.42
CA TYR A 71 -14.00 5.38 11.11
C TYR A 71 -13.79 6.47 10.04
N ARG A 72 -14.62 6.47 8.99
CA ARG A 72 -14.51 7.43 7.88
C ARG A 72 -14.83 8.87 8.31
N GLU A 73 -15.61 9.09 9.37
CA GLU A 73 -15.90 10.44 9.92
C GLU A 73 -14.61 11.17 10.30
N VAL A 74 -13.65 10.47 10.91
CA VAL A 74 -12.35 11.04 11.30
C VAL A 74 -11.33 10.91 10.16
N TYR A 75 -11.27 9.73 9.54
CA TYR A 75 -10.22 9.43 8.57
C TYR A 75 -10.25 10.37 7.37
N SER A 76 -11.43 10.68 6.83
CA SER A 76 -11.56 11.51 5.62
C SER A 76 -11.24 12.99 5.85
N VAL A 77 -11.20 13.44 7.10
CA VAL A 77 -10.98 14.85 7.45
C VAL A 77 -9.59 15.08 8.01
N THR A 78 -9.16 14.25 8.98
CA THR A 78 -7.90 14.43 9.72
C THR A 78 -6.99 13.21 9.60
N GLY A 79 -7.53 11.99 9.75
CA GLY A 79 -6.73 10.76 9.76
C GLY A 79 -5.96 10.50 8.44
N LEU A 80 -6.40 11.06 7.31
CA LEU A 80 -5.66 10.99 6.05
C LEU A 80 -4.28 11.68 6.13
N TYR A 81 -4.21 12.77 6.89
CA TYR A 81 -3.02 13.63 7.04
C TYR A 81 -2.21 13.30 8.29
N GLU A 82 -2.78 12.54 9.23
CA GLU A 82 -2.05 11.90 10.33
C GLU A 82 -1.24 10.70 9.81
N ASN A 83 -0.32 11.00 8.91
CA ASN A 83 0.47 10.07 8.12
C ASN A 83 1.89 10.64 7.99
N ARG A 84 2.88 9.80 7.70
CA ARG A 84 4.28 10.21 7.60
C ARG A 84 4.97 9.49 6.45
N VAL A 85 5.77 10.19 5.66
CA VAL A 85 6.65 9.52 4.69
C VAL A 85 7.77 8.80 5.44
N TYR A 86 8.08 7.56 5.07
CA TYR A 86 9.21 6.85 5.67
C TYR A 86 10.54 7.56 5.36
N PRO A 87 11.49 7.64 6.32
CA PRO A 87 12.80 8.23 6.07
C PRO A 87 13.51 7.58 4.88
N GLY A 88 14.00 8.41 3.94
CA GLY A 88 14.71 7.94 2.74
C GLY A 88 13.82 7.67 1.51
N ILE A 89 12.49 7.64 1.66
CA ILE A 89 11.57 7.43 0.52
C ILE A 89 11.63 8.57 -0.51
N PRO A 90 11.61 9.87 -0.14
CA PRO A 90 11.71 10.94 -1.13
C PRO A 90 12.99 10.85 -1.97
N GLU A 91 14.11 10.51 -1.33
CA GLU A 91 15.40 10.30 -1.99
C GLU A 91 15.37 9.08 -2.90
N ALA A 92 14.79 7.97 -2.44
CA ALA A 92 14.70 6.73 -3.22
C ALA A 92 13.80 6.87 -4.45
N VAL A 93 12.61 7.47 -4.30
CA VAL A 93 11.67 7.73 -5.40
C VAL A 93 12.33 8.66 -6.44
N ARG A 94 13.00 9.73 -6.00
CA ARG A 94 13.74 10.61 -6.90
C ARG A 94 14.85 9.86 -7.64
N ALA A 95 15.68 9.11 -6.94
CA ALA A 95 16.79 8.37 -7.55
C ALA A 95 16.33 7.32 -8.57
N LEU A 96 15.23 6.61 -8.28
CA LEU A 96 14.65 5.63 -9.22
C LEU A 96 14.04 6.31 -10.44
N SER A 97 13.38 7.46 -10.25
CA SER A 97 12.88 8.28 -11.36
C SER A 97 14.02 8.79 -12.25
N GLU A 98 15.10 9.32 -11.66
CA GLU A 98 16.30 9.80 -12.36
C GLU A 98 17.06 8.66 -13.06
N ALA A 99 17.02 7.44 -12.54
CA ALA A 99 17.52 6.24 -13.21
C ALA A 99 16.65 5.80 -14.41
N GLY A 100 15.51 6.46 -14.63
CA GLY A 100 14.62 6.29 -15.76
C GLY A 100 13.60 5.16 -15.62
N PHE A 101 13.31 4.73 -14.39
CA PHE A 101 12.15 3.87 -14.13
C PHE A 101 10.85 4.67 -14.24
N VAL A 102 9.79 4.04 -14.75
CA VAL A 102 8.43 4.57 -14.66
C VAL A 102 7.84 4.10 -13.34
N LEU A 103 7.56 5.05 -12.46
CA LEU A 103 7.00 4.76 -11.14
C LEU A 103 5.48 4.87 -11.21
N CYS A 104 4.78 3.90 -10.63
CA CYS A 104 3.32 3.92 -10.50
C CYS A 104 2.92 3.51 -9.09
N LEU A 105 1.76 3.99 -8.64
CA LEU A 105 1.17 3.56 -7.38
C LEU A 105 0.12 2.47 -7.65
N ALA A 106 0.21 1.37 -6.91
CA ALA A 106 -0.73 0.25 -6.92
C ALA A 106 -1.15 -0.08 -5.48
N THR A 107 -2.21 0.55 -4.99
CA THR A 107 -2.63 0.45 -3.59
C THR A 107 -4.06 -0.06 -3.41
N SER A 108 -4.31 -0.82 -2.33
CA SER A 108 -5.68 -1.20 -1.92
C SER A 108 -6.42 -0.06 -1.21
N LYS A 109 -5.77 1.08 -0.98
CA LYS A 109 -6.44 2.30 -0.54
C LYS A 109 -7.32 2.88 -1.66
N PRO A 110 -8.49 3.46 -1.35
CA PRO A 110 -9.28 4.18 -2.34
C PRO A 110 -8.46 5.23 -3.10
N GLU A 111 -8.54 5.22 -4.43
CA GLU A 111 -7.71 6.05 -5.32
C GLU A 111 -7.78 7.56 -5.02
N PRO A 112 -8.96 8.17 -4.71
CA PRO A 112 -9.01 9.58 -4.35
C PRO A 112 -8.16 9.92 -3.11
N PHE A 113 -8.16 9.04 -2.10
CA PHE A 113 -7.36 9.22 -0.89
C PHE A 113 -5.87 9.02 -1.14
N ALA A 114 -5.51 8.06 -1.97
CA ALA A 114 -4.11 7.83 -2.35
C ALA A 114 -3.53 9.05 -3.08
N LYS A 115 -4.28 9.63 -4.02
CA LYS A 115 -3.90 10.87 -4.73
C LYS A 115 -3.73 12.04 -3.77
N GLN A 116 -4.66 12.23 -2.83
CA GLN A 116 -4.57 13.28 -1.81
C GLN A 116 -3.33 13.13 -0.91
N ILE A 117 -3.01 11.90 -0.48
CA ILE A 117 -1.82 11.63 0.34
C ILE A 117 -0.54 11.94 -0.42
N LEU A 118 -0.40 11.44 -1.66
CA LEU A 118 0.81 11.70 -2.45
C LEU A 118 1.00 13.19 -2.73
N ALA A 119 -0.08 13.91 -3.05
CA ALA A 119 -0.03 15.36 -3.25
C ALA A 119 0.34 16.12 -1.96
N HIS A 120 -0.22 15.70 -0.82
CA HIS A 120 0.12 16.28 0.48
C HIS A 120 1.62 16.16 0.80
N PHE A 121 2.23 15.03 0.45
CA PHE A 121 3.66 14.79 0.63
C PHE A 121 4.53 15.20 -0.56
N GLN A 122 3.96 15.83 -1.60
CA GLN A 122 4.68 16.28 -2.79
C GLN A 122 5.42 15.15 -3.52
N LEU A 123 4.87 13.94 -3.49
CA LEU A 123 5.41 12.76 -4.17
C LEU A 123 4.67 12.44 -5.47
N ASP A 124 3.47 12.98 -5.66
CA ASP A 124 2.60 12.72 -6.82
C ASP A 124 3.29 13.00 -8.16
N GLY A 125 4.12 14.04 -8.23
CA GLY A 125 4.88 14.40 -9.44
C GLY A 125 5.86 13.33 -9.95
N TYR A 126 6.22 12.32 -9.13
CA TYR A 126 7.09 11.22 -9.54
C TYR A 126 6.33 10.02 -10.12
N PHE A 127 5.02 9.92 -9.88
CA PHE A 127 4.22 8.77 -10.28
C PHE A 127 3.48 9.06 -11.58
N THR A 128 3.82 8.29 -12.63
CA THR A 128 3.16 8.41 -13.94
C THR A 128 1.69 8.00 -13.86
N GLU A 129 1.38 6.99 -13.06
CA GLU A 129 0.01 6.53 -12.84
C GLU A 129 -0.23 6.24 -11.36
N ILE A 130 -1.42 6.58 -10.88
CA ILE A 130 -1.87 6.33 -9.51
C ILE A 130 -3.16 5.51 -9.59
N CYS A 131 -3.07 4.23 -9.26
CA CYS A 131 -4.19 3.31 -9.25
C CYS A 131 -4.46 2.79 -7.83
N GLY A 132 -5.66 3.06 -7.35
CA GLY A 132 -6.14 2.62 -6.03
C GLY A 132 -7.40 1.76 -6.14
N ALA A 133 -7.92 1.32 -5.01
CA ALA A 133 -9.26 0.75 -4.92
C ALA A 133 -10.35 1.78 -5.32
N THR A 134 -11.54 1.31 -5.68
CA THR A 134 -12.70 2.18 -5.89
C THR A 134 -13.49 2.34 -4.60
N LEU A 135 -14.19 3.47 -4.45
CA LEU A 135 -15.03 3.71 -3.26
C LEU A 135 -16.25 2.78 -3.20
N ASP A 136 -16.75 2.34 -4.37
CA ASP A 136 -17.87 1.41 -4.52
C ASP A 136 -17.47 -0.06 -4.38
N GLY A 137 -16.17 -0.34 -4.23
CA GLY A 137 -15.64 -1.69 -4.04
C GLY A 137 -15.62 -2.58 -5.29
N THR A 138 -15.90 -2.05 -6.49
CA THR A 138 -15.74 -2.79 -7.75
C THR A 138 -14.29 -3.19 -8.05
N ARG A 139 -13.32 -2.49 -7.45
CA ARG A 139 -11.90 -2.85 -7.43
C ARG A 139 -11.37 -2.68 -6.01
N ASN A 140 -10.93 -3.78 -5.40
CA ASN A 140 -10.52 -3.82 -3.99
C ASN A 140 -9.23 -4.62 -3.75
N THR A 141 -9.04 -5.73 -4.47
CA THR A 141 -7.87 -6.59 -4.25
C THR A 141 -6.64 -6.02 -4.93
N LYS A 142 -5.45 -6.38 -4.43
CA LYS A 142 -4.19 -5.95 -5.06
C LYS A 142 -4.07 -6.44 -6.51
N GLY A 143 -4.52 -7.65 -6.82
CA GLY A 143 -4.53 -8.19 -8.17
C GLY A 143 -5.44 -7.42 -9.13
N GLU A 144 -6.62 -6.99 -8.68
CA GLU A 144 -7.52 -6.13 -9.47
C GLU A 144 -6.91 -4.74 -9.72
N VAL A 145 -6.29 -4.14 -8.70
CA VAL A 145 -5.57 -2.85 -8.82
C VAL A 145 -4.43 -2.95 -9.82
N LEU A 146 -3.63 -4.02 -9.76
CA LEU A 146 -2.51 -4.22 -10.68
C LEU A 146 -2.99 -4.48 -12.11
N ARG A 147 -4.07 -5.26 -12.30
CA ARG A 147 -4.65 -5.52 -13.62
C ARG A 147 -5.16 -4.24 -14.27
N GLU A 148 -5.85 -3.41 -13.51
CA GLU A 148 -6.29 -2.08 -13.95
C GLU A 148 -5.10 -1.19 -14.31
N LEU A 149 -4.08 -1.11 -13.44
CA LEU A 149 -2.90 -0.30 -13.68
C LEU A 149 -2.15 -0.73 -14.95
N LEU A 150 -1.96 -2.03 -15.15
CA LEU A 150 -1.37 -2.59 -16.37
C LEU A 150 -2.19 -2.23 -17.61
N ALA A 151 -3.53 -2.26 -17.53
CA ALA A 151 -4.41 -1.86 -18.62
C ALA A 151 -4.27 -0.36 -18.95
N ARG A 152 -4.23 0.53 -17.94
CA ARG A 152 -4.00 1.98 -18.13
C ARG A 152 -2.67 2.27 -18.82
N LEU A 153 -1.63 1.51 -18.46
CA LEU A 153 -0.30 1.61 -19.05
C LEU A 153 -0.16 0.89 -20.39
N SER A 154 -1.17 0.13 -20.82
CA SER A 154 -1.09 -0.77 -21.99
C SER A 154 0.10 -1.74 -21.93
N VAL A 155 0.41 -2.27 -20.74
CA VAL A 155 1.52 -3.19 -20.49
C VAL A 155 1.01 -4.62 -20.37
N GLY A 156 1.62 -5.57 -21.09
CA GLY A 156 1.26 -6.98 -21.03
C GLY A 156 2.28 -7.90 -21.71
N GLY A 157 2.00 -9.20 -21.70
CA GLY A 157 2.86 -10.20 -22.37
C GLY A 157 4.28 -10.20 -21.83
N ALA A 158 5.27 -10.12 -22.72
CA ALA A 158 6.69 -10.16 -22.35
C ALA A 158 7.14 -8.96 -21.49
N ASP A 159 6.43 -7.82 -21.56
CA ASP A 159 6.77 -6.62 -20.80
C ASP A 159 6.55 -6.78 -19.30
N LEU A 160 5.72 -7.75 -18.86
CA LEU A 160 5.54 -8.08 -17.45
C LEU A 160 6.85 -8.47 -16.76
N ASN A 161 7.82 -9.02 -17.51
CA ASN A 161 9.16 -9.32 -17.01
C ASN A 161 9.94 -8.09 -16.54
N ARG A 162 9.47 -6.90 -16.91
CA ARG A 162 10.07 -5.58 -16.66
C ARG A 162 9.28 -4.75 -15.65
N CYS A 163 8.20 -5.33 -15.10
CA CYS A 163 7.45 -4.78 -13.99
C CYS A 163 7.92 -5.40 -12.67
N ARG A 164 8.04 -4.58 -11.64
CA ARG A 164 8.24 -5.03 -10.26
C ARG A 164 7.18 -4.43 -9.36
N MET A 165 6.59 -5.26 -8.51
CA MET A 165 5.79 -4.79 -7.37
C MET A 165 6.72 -4.53 -6.19
N ILE A 166 6.53 -3.41 -5.49
CA ILE A 166 7.24 -3.02 -4.28
C ILE A 166 6.19 -2.86 -3.19
N GLY A 167 6.29 -3.68 -2.15
CA GLY A 167 5.27 -3.74 -1.09
C GLY A 167 5.79 -4.38 0.18
N ASP A 168 5.11 -4.12 1.30
CA ASP A 168 5.49 -4.61 2.62
C ASP A 168 4.63 -5.79 3.10
N ARG A 169 3.60 -6.21 2.35
CA ARG A 169 2.66 -7.26 2.78
C ARG A 169 2.57 -8.43 1.81
N ILE A 170 2.10 -9.57 2.34
CA ILE A 170 1.77 -10.76 1.53
C ILE A 170 0.78 -10.43 0.40
N HIS A 171 -0.14 -9.49 0.61
CA HIS A 171 -1.12 -9.07 -0.39
C HIS A 171 -0.46 -8.46 -1.64
N ASP A 172 0.70 -7.81 -1.49
CA ASP A 172 1.49 -7.28 -2.60
C ASP A 172 2.07 -8.40 -3.45
N ALA A 173 2.64 -9.41 -2.79
CA ALA A 173 3.19 -10.58 -3.44
C ALA A 173 2.10 -11.44 -4.12
N ASP A 174 0.96 -11.62 -3.46
CA ASP A 174 -0.16 -12.38 -4.01
C ASP A 174 -0.77 -11.70 -5.23
N GLY A 175 -1.08 -10.41 -5.13
CA GLY A 175 -1.61 -9.64 -6.26
C GLY A 175 -0.64 -9.57 -7.44
N ALA A 176 0.66 -9.42 -7.17
CA ALA A 176 1.70 -9.47 -8.18
C ALA A 176 1.77 -10.81 -8.91
N ARG A 177 1.64 -11.92 -8.17
CA ARG A 177 1.64 -13.28 -8.72
C ARG A 177 0.45 -13.52 -9.63
N GLU A 178 -0.73 -13.01 -9.28
CA GLU A 178 -1.95 -13.12 -10.10
C GLU A 178 -1.78 -12.48 -11.50
N VAL A 179 -0.95 -11.44 -11.61
CA VAL A 179 -0.68 -10.74 -12.88
C VAL A 179 0.68 -11.09 -13.49
N GLY A 180 1.41 -12.04 -12.91
CA GLY A 180 2.68 -12.54 -13.45
C GLY A 180 3.88 -11.58 -13.29
N ILE A 181 3.88 -10.70 -12.30
CA ILE A 181 5.01 -9.80 -12.00
C ILE A 181 5.75 -10.23 -10.73
N ARG A 182 7.05 -9.91 -10.66
CA ARG A 182 7.89 -10.21 -9.48
C ARG A 182 7.76 -9.13 -8.41
N THR A 183 7.85 -9.52 -7.15
CA THR A 183 7.77 -8.61 -6.00
C THR A 183 9.12 -8.43 -5.32
N VAL A 184 9.44 -7.19 -4.94
CA VAL A 184 10.48 -6.85 -3.97
C VAL A 184 9.79 -6.45 -2.68
N GLY A 185 10.02 -7.24 -1.62
CA GLY A 185 9.45 -6.97 -0.31
C GLY A 185 10.26 -5.92 0.44
N VAL A 186 9.60 -5.03 1.18
CA VAL A 186 10.28 -4.02 2.01
C VAL A 186 10.08 -4.30 3.50
N LEU A 187 11.13 -4.15 4.31
CA LEU A 187 11.14 -4.60 5.71
C LEU A 187 10.97 -3.49 6.74
N TRP A 188 10.79 -2.24 6.31
CA TRP A 188 10.49 -1.11 7.20
C TRP A 188 8.98 -0.92 7.43
N GLY A 189 8.14 -1.66 6.70
CA GLY A 189 6.69 -1.61 6.81
C GLY A 189 6.11 -2.54 7.88
N TYR A 190 4.91 -3.06 7.62
CA TYR A 190 4.12 -3.83 8.59
C TYR A 190 4.27 -5.34 8.45
N GLY A 191 4.73 -5.85 7.30
CA GLY A 191 4.98 -7.28 7.12
C GLY A 191 6.35 -7.71 7.63
N SER A 192 6.41 -8.95 8.12
CA SER A 192 7.67 -9.51 8.61
C SER A 192 8.51 -10.12 7.48
N ARG A 193 9.80 -10.35 7.75
CA ARG A 193 10.68 -11.08 6.83
C ARG A 193 10.12 -12.46 6.51
N GLU A 194 9.56 -13.15 7.49
CA GLU A 194 8.96 -14.48 7.37
C GLU A 194 7.72 -14.43 6.47
N GLU A 195 6.84 -13.43 6.66
CA GLU A 195 5.67 -13.20 5.80
C GLU A 195 6.09 -13.02 4.34
N LEU A 196 7.04 -12.12 4.08
CA LEU A 196 7.44 -11.77 2.72
C LEU A 196 8.26 -12.87 2.03
N THR A 197 9.09 -13.59 2.78
CA THR A 197 9.82 -14.75 2.27
C THR A 197 8.84 -15.89 1.96
N GLY A 198 7.89 -16.17 2.86
CA GLY A 198 6.85 -17.19 2.67
C GLY A 198 5.93 -16.87 1.49
N ALA A 199 5.70 -15.59 1.21
CA ALA A 199 4.94 -15.11 0.06
C ALA A 199 5.72 -15.21 -1.27
N GLY A 200 7.00 -15.56 -1.25
CA GLY A 200 7.82 -15.72 -2.45
C GLY A 200 8.30 -14.40 -3.07
N CYS A 201 8.53 -13.36 -2.26
CA CYS A 201 9.20 -12.15 -2.75
C CYS A 201 10.57 -12.50 -3.34
N ALA A 202 10.87 -11.95 -4.53
CA ALA A 202 12.10 -12.27 -5.27
C ALA A 202 13.36 -11.67 -4.63
N ALA A 203 13.18 -10.58 -3.89
CA ALA A 203 14.21 -9.94 -3.09
C ALA A 203 13.55 -9.21 -1.91
N LEU A 204 14.34 -8.88 -0.90
CA LEU A 204 13.91 -8.09 0.25
C LEU A 204 14.87 -6.90 0.44
N ALA A 205 14.33 -5.72 0.69
CA ALA A 205 15.09 -4.51 1.03
C ALA A 205 14.85 -4.14 2.50
N GLY A 206 15.92 -3.96 3.26
CA GLY A 206 15.90 -3.50 4.65
C GLY A 206 15.70 -1.98 4.77
N THR A 207 16.13 -1.22 3.78
CA THR A 207 16.02 0.26 3.76
C THR A 207 15.66 0.79 2.37
N PRO A 208 15.13 2.03 2.25
CA PRO A 208 14.92 2.65 0.95
C PRO A 208 16.19 2.79 0.10
N GLU A 209 17.35 2.99 0.72
CA GLU A 209 18.65 3.02 0.01
C GLU A 209 19.02 1.64 -0.55
N GLU A 210 18.80 0.57 0.22
CA GLU A 210 19.00 -0.79 -0.26
C GLU A 210 18.05 -1.12 -1.41
N LEU A 211 16.80 -0.64 -1.37
CA LEU A 211 15.84 -0.78 -2.46
C LEU A 211 16.38 -0.17 -3.77
N VAL A 212 16.92 1.06 -3.72
CA VAL A 212 17.55 1.71 -4.89
C VAL A 212 18.71 0.86 -5.41
N SER A 213 19.56 0.37 -4.51
CA SER A 213 20.73 -0.44 -4.85
C SER A 213 20.36 -1.78 -5.49
N LEU A 214 19.24 -2.39 -5.07
CA LEU A 214 18.73 -3.64 -5.64
C LEU A 214 18.11 -3.44 -7.03
N LEU A 215 17.43 -2.32 -7.26
CA LEU A 215 16.68 -2.08 -8.49
C LEU A 215 17.53 -1.50 -9.63
N THR A 216 18.48 -0.61 -9.32
CA THR A 216 19.29 0.10 -10.34
C THR A 216 20.09 -0.82 -11.28
N PRO A 217 20.72 -1.92 -10.80
CA PRO A 217 21.43 -2.86 -11.68
C PRO A 217 20.52 -3.55 -12.70
N LEU A 218 19.22 -3.71 -12.43
CA LEU A 218 18.28 -4.40 -13.32
C LEU A 218 18.06 -3.69 -14.66
N ARG A 219 18.50 -2.44 -14.78
CA ARG A 219 18.42 -1.65 -16.01
C ARG A 219 19.66 -1.74 -16.90
N ARG A 220 20.77 -2.26 -16.39
CA ARG A 220 22.06 -2.30 -17.09
C ARG A 220 22.28 -3.58 -17.92
N VAL A 221 21.23 -4.38 -18.14
CA VAL A 221 21.27 -5.62 -18.94
C VAL A 221 20.33 -5.49 -20.13
#